data_AF-A0A7S3GSN0-F1
#
_entry.id   AF-A0A7S3GSN0-F1
#
_cell.length_a   1.000
_cell.length_b   1.000
_cell.length_c   1.000
_cell.angle_alpha   90.00
_cell.angle_beta   90.00
_cell.angle_gamma   90.00
#
_symmetry.space_group_name_H-M   'P 1'
#
loop_
_entity.id
_entity.type
_entity.pdbx_description
1 polymer ?
#
loop_
_entity_poly.entity_id
_entity_poly.type
_entity_poly.pdbx_seq_one_letter_code
_entity_poly.pdbx_strand_id
1 'polypeptide(L)'
;GASLALSFFVFVPDWPGAGGLNLMDGPSFAAYRRSRHGGPFALAKGREHQYITGVQFFADAGANAARRYYTVPHGTRVYVLQNDEGAKRWPFSEAHERTLLEKLRPPLPT
;
A
#
# COMPACT_ATOMS: atom_id res chain seq x y z
N GLY A 1 -16.02 -24.85 12.71
CA GLY A 1 -16.00 -23.55 13.41
C GLY A 1 -16.01 -22.45 12.36
N ALA A 2 -16.73 -21.35 12.60
CA ALA A 2 -16.71 -20.23 11.66
C ALA A 2 -15.29 -19.66 11.56
N SER A 3 -14.76 -19.51 10.34
CA SER A 3 -13.47 -18.87 10.12
C SER A 3 -13.54 -17.41 10.53
N LEU A 4 -12.52 -16.91 11.23
CA LEU A 4 -12.43 -15.48 11.55
C LEU A 4 -12.23 -14.66 10.28
N ALA A 5 -12.86 -13.49 10.21
CA ALA A 5 -12.67 -12.53 9.13
C ALA A 5 -11.25 -11.95 9.18
N LEU A 6 -10.50 -12.04 8.07
CA LEU A 6 -9.12 -11.58 7.97
C LEU A 6 -8.94 -10.68 6.74
N SER A 7 -8.21 -9.58 6.92
CA SER A 7 -7.92 -8.63 5.85
C SER A 7 -6.54 -8.00 6.06
N PHE A 8 -5.73 -7.99 5.00
CA PHE A 8 -4.42 -7.35 4.96
C PHE A 8 -4.36 -6.37 3.80
N PHE A 9 -3.94 -5.14 4.10
CA PHE A 9 -3.50 -4.17 3.09
C PHE A 9 -1.98 -4.15 3.10
N VAL A 10 -1.36 -4.57 2.01
CA VAL A 10 0.09 -4.69 1.92
C VAL A 10 0.62 -3.68 0.92
N PHE A 11 1.39 -2.71 1.42
CA PHE A 11 2.04 -1.66 0.63
C PHE A 11 3.46 -2.12 0.30
N VAL A 12 3.76 -2.27 -0.98
CA VAL A 12 5.06 -2.78 -1.44
C VAL A 12 5.68 -1.80 -2.44
N PRO A 13 6.93 -1.37 -2.22
CA PRO A 13 7.68 -0.60 -3.20
C PRO A 13 7.80 -1.37 -4.52
N ASP A 14 7.52 -0.70 -5.63
CA ASP A 14 7.62 -1.23 -6.99
C ASP A 14 9.06 -1.09 -7.51
N TRP A 15 10.02 -1.73 -6.82
CA TRP A 15 11.40 -1.83 -7.27
C TRP A 15 11.67 -3.17 -7.95
N PRO A 16 12.64 -3.25 -8.87
CA PRO A 16 13.07 -4.52 -9.46
C PRO A 16 13.50 -5.52 -8.38
N GLY A 17 13.00 -6.76 -8.47
CA GLY A 17 13.38 -7.83 -7.53
C GLY A 17 12.71 -7.76 -6.16
N ALA A 18 11.62 -6.98 -5.99
CA ALA A 18 10.85 -6.98 -4.76
C ALA A 18 10.24 -8.37 -4.49
N GLY A 19 10.87 -9.17 -3.62
CA GLY A 19 10.39 -10.51 -3.29
C GLY A 19 8.96 -10.55 -2.77
N GLY A 20 8.50 -9.48 -2.09
CA GLY A 20 7.12 -9.34 -1.64
C GLY A 20 6.10 -9.26 -2.79
N LEU A 21 6.44 -8.59 -3.90
CA LEU A 21 5.58 -8.55 -5.09
C LEU A 21 5.49 -9.95 -5.72
N ASN A 22 6.65 -10.58 -5.94
CA ASN A 22 6.71 -11.92 -6.54
C ASN A 22 5.93 -12.96 -5.72
N LEU A 23 6.04 -12.90 -4.39
CA LEU A 23 5.30 -13.77 -3.48
C LEU A 23 3.80 -13.55 -3.61
N MET A 24 3.34 -12.30 -3.53
CA MET A 24 1.91 -11.99 -3.54
C MET A 24 1.27 -12.13 -4.92
N ASP A 25 2.04 -12.00 -6.00
CA ASP A 25 1.65 -12.32 -7.38
C ASP A 25 1.63 -13.83 -7.67
N GLY A 26 2.20 -14.65 -6.77
CA GLY A 26 2.18 -16.10 -6.86
C GLY A 26 0.80 -16.74 -6.63
N PRO A 27 0.59 -17.98 -7.12
CA PRO A 27 -0.70 -18.68 -7.09
C PRO A 27 -1.25 -18.89 -5.68
N SER A 28 -0.38 -19.05 -4.67
CA SER A 28 -0.78 -19.21 -3.27
C SER A 28 -1.59 -18.04 -2.71
N PHE A 29 -1.46 -16.86 -3.30
CA PHE A 29 -2.20 -15.66 -2.89
C PHE A 29 -3.37 -15.31 -3.80
N ALA A 30 -3.50 -15.95 -4.96
CA ALA A 30 -4.52 -15.63 -5.96
C ALA A 30 -5.94 -15.68 -5.37
N ALA A 31 -6.23 -16.68 -4.52
CA ALA A 31 -7.52 -16.85 -3.88
C ALA A 31 -7.91 -15.70 -2.92
N TYR A 32 -6.91 -14.98 -2.38
CA TYR A 32 -7.12 -13.95 -1.38
C TYR A 32 -7.14 -12.53 -1.96
N ARG A 33 -6.70 -12.32 -3.21
CA ARG A 33 -6.68 -10.97 -3.81
C ARG A 33 -8.10 -10.49 -4.07
N ARG A 34 -8.43 -9.30 -3.56
CA ARG A 34 -9.76 -8.68 -3.67
C ARG A 34 -9.77 -7.34 -4.39
N SER A 35 -8.68 -6.97 -5.06
CA SER A 35 -8.72 -5.83 -5.98
C SER A 35 -9.56 -6.16 -7.22
N ARG A 36 -10.01 -5.11 -7.92
CA ARG A 36 -10.81 -5.21 -9.15
C ARG A 36 -10.22 -6.15 -10.22
N HIS A 37 -8.90 -6.24 -10.30
CA HIS A 37 -8.20 -6.98 -11.35
C HIS A 37 -7.57 -8.29 -10.87
N GLY A 38 -7.84 -8.73 -9.63
CA GLY A 38 -7.21 -9.93 -9.06
C GLY A 38 -5.69 -9.79 -8.89
N GLY A 39 -5.19 -8.56 -8.81
CA GLY A 39 -3.77 -8.22 -8.71
C GLY A 39 -3.53 -7.06 -7.72
N PRO A 40 -2.32 -6.53 -7.61
CA PRO A 40 -2.14 -5.24 -6.97
C PRO A 40 -2.76 -4.12 -7.79
N PHE A 41 -3.04 -2.98 -7.15
CA PHE A 41 -3.21 -1.71 -7.86
C PHE A 41 -2.04 -0.77 -7.57
N ALA A 42 -1.74 0.11 -8.52
CA ALA A 42 -0.72 1.13 -8.34
C ALA A 42 -1.27 2.25 -7.46
N LEU A 43 -0.67 2.43 -6.28
CA LEU A 43 -1.06 3.47 -5.34
C LEU A 43 -0.56 4.86 -5.78
N ALA A 44 0.69 4.92 -6.20
CA ALA A 44 1.32 6.14 -6.70
C ALA A 44 2.52 5.72 -7.55
N LYS A 45 2.81 6.49 -8.61
CA LYS A 45 4.04 6.25 -9.36
C LYS A 45 5.25 6.73 -8.55
N GLY A 46 6.43 6.39 -9.06
CA GLY A 46 7.67 6.92 -8.51
C GLY A 46 7.64 8.44 -8.51
N ARG A 47 8.11 9.02 -7.41
CA ARG A 47 8.15 10.48 -7.15
C ARG A 47 6.79 11.17 -6.99
N GLU A 48 5.69 10.43 -7.00
CA GLU A 48 4.34 10.98 -6.79
C GLU A 48 3.84 10.81 -5.34
N HIS A 49 4.68 10.32 -4.42
CA HIS A 49 4.33 10.15 -3.01
C HIS A 49 5.57 10.18 -2.11
N GLN A 50 5.35 10.27 -0.80
CA GLN A 50 6.40 10.34 0.20
C GLN A 50 6.27 9.24 1.24
N TYR A 51 7.42 8.75 1.71
CA TYR A 51 7.52 7.88 2.88
C TYR A 51 8.08 8.67 4.05
N ILE A 52 7.76 8.22 5.27
CA ILE A 52 8.48 8.65 6.47
C ILE A 52 9.86 7.99 6.46
N THR A 53 10.91 8.76 6.73
CA THR A 53 12.27 8.22 6.83
C THR A 53 12.38 7.29 8.04
N GLY A 54 13.15 6.20 7.95
CA GLY A 54 13.34 5.27 9.09
C GLY A 54 14.13 5.84 10.28
N VAL A 55 14.57 7.10 10.17
CA VAL A 55 15.28 7.86 11.20
C VAL A 55 14.41 9.01 11.73
N GLN A 56 13.08 8.88 11.64
CA GLN A 56 12.15 9.97 11.93
C GLN A 56 12.29 10.55 13.34
N PHE A 57 12.74 9.76 14.31
CA PHE A 57 12.94 10.20 15.69
C PHE A 57 13.94 11.36 15.81
N PHE A 58 14.94 11.47 14.93
CA PHE A 58 15.84 12.62 14.89
C PHE A 58 15.16 13.88 14.31
N ALA A 59 14.26 13.71 13.34
CA ALA A 59 13.48 14.82 12.78
C ALA A 59 12.48 15.35 13.81
N ASP A 60 11.88 14.45 14.59
CA ASP A 60 10.87 14.77 15.61
C ASP A 60 11.48 15.45 16.84
N ALA A 61 12.75 15.16 17.14
CA ALA A 61 13.54 15.81 18.17
C ALA A 61 14.05 17.22 17.77
N GLY A 62 13.60 17.77 16.64
CA GLY A 62 13.92 19.13 16.21
C GLY A 62 15.25 19.28 15.45
N ALA A 63 15.97 18.20 15.16
CA ALA A 63 17.26 18.29 14.49
C ALA A 63 17.15 18.69 13.00
N ASN A 64 16.04 18.33 12.32
CA ASN A 64 15.64 18.86 11.01
C ASN A 64 14.28 18.26 10.56
N ALA A 65 13.17 18.97 10.73
CA ALA A 65 11.84 18.49 10.32
C ALA A 65 11.72 18.18 8.81
N ALA A 66 12.52 18.85 7.96
CA ALA A 66 12.52 18.63 6.52
C ALA A 66 13.05 17.23 6.12
N ARG A 67 13.67 16.49 7.06
CA ARG A 67 14.15 15.12 6.84
C ARG A 67 13.16 14.03 7.28
N ARG A 68 11.97 14.41 7.77
CA ARG A 68 10.96 13.43 8.20
C ARG A 68 10.37 12.67 7.02
N TYR A 69 10.21 13.34 5.88
CA TYR A 69 9.63 12.76 4.68
C TYR A 69 10.66 12.73 3.56
N TYR A 70 10.62 11.68 2.74
CA TYR A 70 11.39 11.63 1.50
C TYR A 70 10.52 11.16 0.35
N THR A 71 10.76 11.73 -0.82
CA THR A 71 10.09 11.35 -2.05
C THR A 71 10.67 10.03 -2.56
N VAL A 72 9.83 9.00 -2.68
CA VAL A 72 10.28 7.65 -3.04
C VAL A 72 10.56 7.60 -4.55
N PRO A 73 11.71 7.08 -5.00
CA PRO A 73 12.04 7.02 -6.43
C PRO A 73 11.21 5.99 -7.19
N HIS A 74 10.74 4.95 -6.51
CA HIS A 74 9.91 3.88 -7.05
C HIS A 74 8.43 4.12 -6.75
N GLY A 75 7.56 3.52 -7.55
CA GLY A 75 6.13 3.51 -7.26
C GLY A 75 5.82 2.64 -6.05
N THR A 76 4.55 2.62 -5.65
CA THR A 76 4.05 1.73 -4.61
C THR A 76 2.85 0.96 -5.14
N ARG A 77 2.86 -0.35 -4.93
CA ARG A 77 1.73 -1.23 -5.22
C ARG A 77 1.05 -1.64 -3.92
N VAL A 78 -0.26 -1.80 -3.98
CA VAL A 78 -1.06 -2.23 -2.84
C VAL A 78 -1.80 -3.51 -3.17
N TYR A 79 -1.68 -4.50 -2.28
CA TYR A 79 -2.49 -5.72 -2.29
C TYR A 79 -3.55 -5.63 -1.22
N VAL A 80 -4.77 -6.03 -1.58
CA VAL A 80 -5.86 -6.27 -0.64
C VAL A 80 -6.08 -7.77 -0.59
N LEU A 81 -5.61 -8.38 0.51
CA LEU A 81 -5.66 -9.83 0.72
C LEU A 81 -6.68 -10.15 1.80
N GLN A 82 -7.75 -10.86 1.44
CA GLN A 82 -8.83 -11.18 2.36
C GLN A 82 -9.27 -12.63 2.16
N ASN A 83 -9.59 -13.31 3.26
CA ASN A 83 -10.41 -14.51 3.16
C ASN A 83 -11.88 -14.13 2.87
N ASP A 84 -12.73 -15.12 2.62
CA ASP A 84 -14.12 -14.87 2.23
C ASP A 84 -14.91 -14.10 3.30
N GLU A 85 -14.68 -14.41 4.57
CA GLU A 85 -15.32 -13.69 5.68
C GLU A 85 -14.80 -12.26 5.82
N GLY A 86 -13.52 -12.03 5.54
CA GLY A 86 -12.92 -10.70 5.46
C GLY A 86 -13.51 -9.86 4.34
N ALA A 87 -13.71 -10.45 3.15
CA ALA A 87 -14.30 -9.78 2.00
C ALA A 87 -15.77 -9.41 2.23
N LYS A 88 -16.52 -10.23 2.97
CA LYS A 88 -17.89 -9.89 3.39
C LYS A 88 -17.92 -8.77 4.42
N ARG A 89 -17.02 -8.81 5.40
CA ARG A 89 -16.99 -7.85 6.51
C ARG A 89 -16.44 -6.48 6.10
N TRP A 90 -15.41 -6.47 5.25
CA TRP A 90 -14.73 -5.27 4.79
C TRP A 90 -14.61 -5.29 3.26
N PRO A 91 -15.74 -5.14 2.54
CA PRO A 91 -15.72 -5.16 1.09
C PRO A 91 -14.84 -4.03 0.56
N PHE A 92 -13.92 -4.37 -0.34
CA PHE A 92 -13.10 -3.39 -1.04
C PHE A 92 -13.66 -3.16 -2.44
N SER A 93 -13.82 -1.89 -2.81
CA SER A 93 -14.44 -1.49 -4.08
C SER A 93 -13.57 -0.47 -4.80
N GLU A 94 -13.86 -0.23 -6.07
CA GLU A 94 -13.18 0.78 -6.88
C GLU A 94 -13.29 2.20 -6.27
N ALA A 95 -14.40 2.50 -5.59
CA ALA A 95 -14.56 3.77 -4.90
C ALA A 95 -13.58 3.90 -3.71
N HIS A 96 -13.33 2.80 -2.98
CA HIS A 96 -12.34 2.77 -1.90
C HIS A 96 -10.92 2.93 -2.44
N GLU A 97 -10.60 2.26 -3.56
CA GLU A 97 -9.33 2.42 -4.27
C GLU A 97 -9.09 3.89 -4.65
N ARG A 98 -10.05 4.52 -5.34
CA ARG A 98 -9.94 5.93 -5.74
C ARG A 98 -9.76 6.87 -4.55
N THR A 99 -10.52 6.65 -3.48
CA THR A 99 -10.43 7.46 -2.25
C THR A 99 -9.04 7.34 -1.61
N LEU A 100 -8.47 6.14 -1.61
CA LEU A 100 -7.13 5.90 -1.07
C LEU A 100 -6.06 6.64 -1.90
N LEU A 101 -6.17 6.56 -3.24
CA LEU A 101 -5.28 7.29 -4.16
C LEU A 101 -5.35 8.80 -3.93
N GLU A 102 -6.56 9.35 -3.78
CA GLU A 102 -6.76 10.78 -3.51
C GLU A 102 -6.15 11.23 -2.19
N LYS A 103 -6.33 10.45 -1.11
CA LYS A 103 -5.80 10.77 0.22
C LYS A 103 -4.28 10.69 0.34
N LEU A 104 -3.63 9.90 -0.52
CA LEU A 104 -2.19 9.66 -0.48
C LEU A 104 -1.43 10.47 -1.52
N ARG A 105 -2.12 11.27 -2.33
CA ARG A 105 -1.46 12.29 -3.15
C ARG A 105 -0.75 13.29 -2.23
N PRO A 106 0.53 13.61 -2.50
CA PRO A 106 1.21 14.67 -1.78
C PRO A 106 0.47 15.99 -2.01
N PRO A 107 0.46 16.88 -1.02
CA PRO A 107 -0.04 18.23 -1.24
C PRO A 107 0.71 18.86 -2.41
N LEU A 108 -0.02 19.56 -3.28
CA LEU A 108 0.62 20.34 -4.36
C LEU A 108 1.63 21.29 -3.72
N PRO A 109 2.83 21.45 -4.32
CA PRO A 109 3.76 22.47 -3.85
C PRO A 109 3.06 23.83 -3.92
N THR A 110 2.95 24.49 -2.77
CA THR A 110 2.55 25.89 -2.63
C THR A 110 3.64 26.80 -3.16
#